data_AF-N9VAQ0-F1
#
_entry.id   AF-N9VAQ0-F1
#
_cell.length_a   1.000
_cell.length_b   1.000
_cell.length_c   1.000
_cell.angle_alpha   90.00
_cell.angle_beta   90.00
_cell.angle_gamma   90.00
#
_symmetry.space_group_name_H-M   'P 1'
#
loop_
_entity.id
_entity.type
_entity.pdbx_description
1 polymer ?
#
loop_
_entity_poly.entity_id
_entity_poly.type
_entity_poly.pdbx_seq_one_letter_code
_entity_poly.pdbx_strand_id
1 'polypeptide(L)'
;MQKTKSTFNAKNYWKRSWNLGNILYFFISLFLLLLIILLVGFLKKGNEKRITWSNAITVGCVLIIATAFFVIIAKSGFGKKIFSPLVSAYHNNKISASAKTRYKDGMNQFEKDKILNQERTKYNNELNKKNLEKQKNESTNLASYLLITISVLILIIGVVCLKFA
;
A
#
# COMPACT_ATOMS: atom_id res chain seq x y z
N MET A 1 20.35 -10.73 -16.57
CA MET A 1 19.81 -9.63 -15.73
C MET A 1 20.71 -9.48 -14.49
N GLN A 2 21.62 -8.51 -14.49
CA GLN A 2 22.36 -8.16 -13.28
C GLN A 2 21.38 -7.54 -12.28
N LYS A 3 21.16 -8.23 -11.15
CA LYS A 3 20.53 -7.61 -9.97
C LYS A 3 21.52 -6.59 -9.44
N THR A 4 21.41 -5.33 -9.86
CA THR A 4 22.07 -4.23 -9.17
C THR A 4 21.59 -4.25 -7.73
N LYS A 5 22.44 -4.69 -6.80
CA LYS A 5 22.21 -4.54 -5.37
C LYS A 5 22.13 -3.03 -5.12
N SER A 6 20.92 -2.51 -5.06
CA SER A 6 20.63 -1.15 -4.62
C SER A 6 21.28 -0.99 -3.25
N THR A 7 22.38 -0.24 -3.19
CA THR A 7 22.98 0.15 -1.92
C THR A 7 21.91 0.87 -1.12
N PHE A 8 21.60 0.34 0.07
CA PHE A 8 20.56 0.89 0.92
C PHE A 8 21.00 2.29 1.41
N ASN A 9 20.56 3.34 0.71
CA ASN A 9 20.87 4.70 1.10
C ASN A 9 19.89 5.14 2.19
N ALA A 10 20.28 4.93 3.45
CA ALA A 10 19.47 5.25 4.63
C ALA A 10 19.00 6.71 4.65
N LYS A 11 19.83 7.66 4.20
CA LYS A 11 19.48 9.09 4.14
C LYS A 11 18.29 9.36 3.21
N ASN A 12 18.29 8.72 2.04
CA ASN A 12 17.18 8.82 1.10
C ASN A 12 15.92 8.09 1.61
N TYR A 13 16.09 6.98 2.32
CA TYR A 13 14.97 6.27 2.94
C TYR A 13 14.27 7.13 4.01
N TRP A 14 15.03 7.76 4.90
CA TRP A 14 14.50 8.65 5.92
C TRP A 14 13.80 9.87 5.33
N LYS A 15 14.42 10.53 4.34
CA LYS A 15 13.80 11.68 3.65
C LYS A 15 12.47 11.33 2.98
N ARG A 16 12.38 10.16 2.34
CA ARG A 16 11.14 9.67 1.70
C ARG A 16 10.08 9.20 2.71
N SER A 17 10.51 8.83 3.91
CA SER A 17 9.61 8.34 4.96
C SER A 17 8.75 9.45 5.54
N TRP A 18 9.29 10.66 5.66
CA TRP A 18 8.61 11.86 6.17
C TRP A 18 7.96 12.68 5.05
N ASN A 19 7.29 12.02 4.11
CA ASN A 19 6.40 12.70 3.19
C ASN A 19 5.13 13.15 3.94
N LEU A 20 4.55 14.30 3.57
CA LEU A 20 3.34 14.86 4.18
C LEU A 20 2.21 13.81 4.28
N GLY A 21 2.04 12.99 3.25
CA GLY A 21 1.04 11.92 3.27
C GLY A 21 1.29 10.84 4.34
N ASN A 22 2.55 10.45 4.55
CA ASN A 22 2.90 9.48 5.61
C ASN A 22 2.76 10.09 7.00
N ILE A 23 3.10 11.39 7.16
CA ILE A 23 2.92 12.15 8.39
C ILE A 23 1.42 12.23 8.73
N LEU A 24 0.60 12.66 7.78
CA LEU A 24 -0.83 12.79 7.94
C LEU A 24 -1.47 11.44 8.29
N TYR A 25 -1.10 10.38 7.57
CA TYR A 25 -1.53 9.02 7.87
C TYR A 25 -1.19 8.60 9.31
N PHE A 26 0.03 8.89 9.77
CA PHE A 26 0.47 8.55 11.13
C PHE A 26 -0.38 9.26 12.20
N PHE A 27 -0.55 10.57 12.08
CA PHE A 27 -1.32 11.36 13.04
C PHE A 27 -2.82 11.05 13.01
N ILE A 28 -3.42 10.85 11.82
CA ILE A 28 -4.81 10.42 11.69
C ILE A 28 -4.99 9.04 12.35
N SER A 29 -4.04 8.12 12.14
CA SER A 29 -4.12 6.78 12.75
C SER A 29 -4.02 6.84 14.27
N LEU A 30 -3.15 7.70 14.82
CA LEU A 30 -3.07 7.91 16.28
C LEU A 30 -4.36 8.54 16.83
N PHE A 31 -4.92 9.52 16.14
CA PHE A 31 -6.19 10.12 16.52
C PHE A 31 -7.32 9.09 16.51
N LEU A 32 -7.40 8.27 15.46
CA LEU A 32 -8.38 7.18 15.36
C LEU A 32 -8.18 6.13 16.46
N LEU A 33 -6.94 5.79 16.82
CA LEU A 33 -6.66 4.89 17.94
C LEU A 33 -7.29 5.42 19.23
N LEU A 34 -7.01 6.68 19.56
CA LEU A 34 -7.54 7.32 20.76
C LEU A 34 -9.07 7.39 20.73
N LEU A 35 -9.65 7.76 19.59
CA LEU A 35 -11.09 7.82 19.40
C LEU A 35 -11.75 6.45 19.56
N ILE A 36 -11.19 5.38 19.00
CA ILE A 36 -11.70 4.02 19.17
C ILE A 36 -11.65 3.59 20.64
N ILE A 37 -10.54 3.86 21.32
CA ILE A 37 -10.40 3.51 22.76
C ILE A 37 -11.45 4.25 23.59
N LEU A 38 -11.65 5.55 23.34
CA LEU A 38 -12.68 6.32 24.04
C LEU A 38 -14.08 5.82 23.73
N LEU A 39 -14.42 5.57 22.46
CA LEU A 39 -15.73 5.06 22.08
C LEU A 39 -16.00 3.70 22.73
N VAL A 40 -15.07 2.75 22.65
CA VAL A 40 -15.26 1.41 23.25
C VAL A 40 -15.31 1.49 24.78
N GLY A 41 -14.55 2.39 25.39
CA GLY A 41 -14.56 2.63 26.84
C GLY A 41 -15.85 3.31 27.35
N PHE A 42 -16.36 4.31 26.62
CA PHE A 42 -17.52 5.11 27.03
C PHE A 42 -18.87 4.53 26.59
N LEU A 43 -18.95 3.81 25.46
CA LEU A 43 -20.23 3.30 24.91
C LEU A 43 -20.85 2.16 25.74
N LYS A 44 -20.19 1.69 26.80
CA LYS A 44 -20.72 0.60 27.62
C LYS A 44 -21.30 1.06 28.94
N LYS A 45 -22.48 1.68 28.88
CA LYS A 45 -23.32 1.95 30.07
C LYS A 45 -24.47 0.96 30.28
N GLY A 46 -24.56 -0.14 29.50
CA GLY A 46 -25.83 -0.85 29.31
C GLY A 46 -25.97 -2.33 29.67
N ASN A 47 -24.92 -3.15 29.88
CA ASN A 47 -25.14 -4.59 30.19
C ASN A 47 -23.98 -5.25 30.96
N GLU A 48 -24.37 -6.15 31.86
CA GLU A 48 -23.76 -6.71 33.08
C GLU A 48 -22.31 -7.27 33.04
N LYS A 49 -21.58 -7.17 31.93
CA LYS A 49 -20.15 -7.51 31.88
C LYS A 49 -19.33 -6.24 31.72
N ARG A 50 -18.69 -5.71 32.77
CA ARG A 50 -17.84 -4.51 32.62
C ARG A 50 -16.76 -4.76 31.54
N ILE A 51 -16.81 -4.03 30.42
CA ILE A 51 -15.63 -3.91 29.56
C ILE A 51 -14.64 -3.10 30.39
N THR A 52 -13.55 -3.73 30.79
CA THR A 52 -12.45 -3.03 31.43
C THR A 52 -11.80 -2.10 30.39
N TRP A 53 -11.25 -0.98 30.85
CA TRP A 53 -10.45 -0.09 30.01
C TRP A 53 -9.33 -0.84 29.26
N SER A 54 -8.81 -1.92 29.86
CA SER A 54 -7.92 -2.88 29.20
C SER A 54 -8.48 -3.40 27.88
N ASN A 55 -9.71 -3.89 27.86
CA ASN A 55 -10.32 -4.46 26.65
C ASN A 55 -10.52 -3.40 25.56
N ALA A 56 -10.85 -2.15 25.94
CA ALA A 56 -10.97 -1.04 24.99
C ALA A 56 -9.62 -0.71 24.33
N ILE A 57 -8.54 -0.69 25.13
CA ILE A 57 -7.17 -0.50 24.63
C ILE A 57 -6.77 -1.65 23.70
N THR A 58 -7.05 -2.91 24.08
CA THR A 58 -6.74 -4.07 23.25
C THR A 58 -7.43 -4.02 21.89
N VAL A 59 -8.74 -3.72 21.86
CA VAL A 59 -9.49 -3.61 20.60
C VAL A 59 -8.93 -2.49 19.71
N GLY A 60 -8.63 -1.32 20.28
CA GLY A 60 -8.02 -0.21 19.55
C GLY A 60 -6.67 -0.58 18.93
N CYS A 61 -5.77 -1.18 19.72
CA CYS A 61 -4.46 -1.59 19.24
C CYS A 61 -4.55 -2.67 18.15
N VAL A 62 -5.43 -3.66 18.30
CA VAL A 62 -5.61 -4.73 17.29
C VAL A 62 -6.10 -4.16 15.95
N LEU A 63 -7.08 -3.24 15.99
CA LEU A 63 -7.60 -2.60 14.76
C LEU A 63 -6.54 -1.75 14.06
N ILE A 64 -5.72 -1.02 14.82
CA ILE A 64 -4.62 -0.22 14.24
C ILE A 64 -3.51 -1.10 13.66
N ILE A 65 -3.17 -2.20 14.33
CA ILE A 65 -2.21 -3.18 13.78
C ILE A 65 -2.76 -3.77 12.47
N ALA A 66 -4.03 -4.15 12.43
CA ALA A 66 -4.66 -4.70 11.23
C ALA A 66 -4.66 -3.71 10.05
N THR A 67 -5.02 -2.45 10.30
CA THR A 67 -4.98 -1.41 9.25
C THR A 67 -3.55 -1.13 8.78
N ALA A 68 -2.59 -1.03 9.70
CA ALA A 68 -1.17 -0.87 9.34
C ALA A 68 -0.64 -2.04 8.51
N PHE A 69 -1.04 -3.27 8.83
CA PHE A 69 -0.68 -4.46 8.07
C PHE A 69 -1.28 -4.44 6.66
N PHE A 70 -2.55 -4.06 6.53
CA PHE A 70 -3.20 -3.90 5.22
C PHE A 70 -2.49 -2.86 4.35
N VAL A 71 -2.08 -1.73 4.94
CA VAL A 71 -1.29 -0.70 4.23
C VAL A 71 0.06 -1.24 3.76
N ILE A 72 0.75 -2.04 4.57
CA ILE A 72 2.02 -2.68 4.18
C ILE A 72 1.80 -3.63 2.99
N ILE A 73 0.75 -4.46 3.02
CA ILE A 73 0.40 -5.37 1.93
C ILE A 73 0.03 -4.61 0.65
N ALA A 74 -0.74 -3.54 0.77
CA ALA A 74 -1.11 -2.70 -0.37
C ALA A 74 0.14 -2.06 -1.00
N LYS A 75 1.04 -1.52 -0.18
CA LYS A 75 2.30 -0.90 -0.64
C LYS A 75 3.30 -1.92 -1.20
N SER A 76 3.32 -3.17 -0.71
CA SER A 76 4.21 -4.22 -1.23
C SER A 76 3.84 -4.70 -2.65
N GLY A 77 2.70 -4.25 -3.17
CA GLY A 77 2.26 -4.59 -4.53
C GLY A 77 1.55 -5.94 -4.63
N PHE A 78 1.07 -6.48 -3.51
CA PHE A 78 0.26 -7.70 -3.51
C PHE A 78 -0.95 -7.60 -4.45
N GLY A 79 -1.66 -6.46 -4.43
CA GLY A 79 -2.75 -6.20 -5.37
C GLY A 79 -2.32 -6.19 -6.84
N LYS A 80 -1.10 -5.71 -7.15
CA LYS A 80 -0.60 -5.71 -8.54
C LYS A 80 -0.45 -7.13 -9.09
N LYS A 81 -0.10 -8.11 -8.26
CA LYS A 81 0.05 -9.51 -8.68
C LYS A 81 -1.31 -10.16 -8.92
N ILE A 82 -2.27 -9.95 -8.02
CA ILE A 82 -3.62 -10.52 -8.13
C ILE A 82 -4.35 -10.00 -9.37
N PHE A 83 -4.26 -8.70 -9.64
CA PHE A 83 -4.94 -8.08 -10.78
C PHE A 83 -4.10 -8.06 -12.06
N SER A 84 -2.91 -8.65 -12.07
CA SER A 84 -2.03 -8.69 -13.26
C SER A 84 -2.70 -9.24 -14.54
N PRO A 85 -3.52 -10.31 -14.53
CA PRO A 85 -4.14 -10.81 -15.75
C PRO A 85 -5.22 -9.86 -16.30
N LEU A 86 -5.96 -9.17 -15.42
CA LEU A 86 -6.97 -8.20 -15.85
C LEU A 86 -6.34 -6.95 -16.44
N VAL A 87 -5.25 -6.47 -15.81
CA VAL A 87 -4.49 -5.32 -16.29
C VAL A 87 -3.81 -5.63 -17.62
N SER A 88 -3.26 -6.84 -17.80
CA SER A 88 -2.65 -7.25 -19.07
C SER A 88 -3.67 -7.37 -20.21
N ALA A 89 -4.86 -7.91 -19.93
CA ALA A 89 -5.96 -7.95 -20.90
C ALA A 89 -6.39 -6.55 -21.34
N TYR A 90 -6.56 -5.62 -20.41
CA TYR A 90 -6.87 -4.22 -20.71
C TYR A 90 -5.78 -3.56 -21.57
N HIS A 91 -4.51 -3.77 -21.24
CA HIS A 91 -3.39 -3.22 -22.00
C HIS A 91 -3.31 -3.80 -23.41
N ASN A 92 -3.51 -5.11 -23.58
CA ASN A 92 -3.56 -5.73 -24.90
C ASN A 92 -4.70 -5.17 -25.76
N ASN A 93 -5.90 -5.01 -25.20
CA ASN A 93 -7.02 -4.42 -25.93
C ASN A 93 -6.72 -2.99 -26.37
N LYS A 94 -6.09 -2.18 -25.52
CA LYS A 94 -5.69 -0.81 -25.85
C LYS A 94 -4.65 -0.78 -26.97
N ILE A 95 -3.61 -1.63 -26.89
CA ILE A 95 -2.57 -1.73 -27.93
C ILE A 95 -3.17 -2.17 -29.26
N SER A 96 -4.02 -3.19 -29.24
CA SER A 96 -4.69 -3.69 -30.44
C SER A 96 -5.63 -2.65 -31.04
N ALA A 97 -6.36 -1.88 -30.23
CA ALA A 97 -7.20 -0.79 -30.70
C ALA A 97 -6.36 0.31 -31.37
N SER A 98 -5.28 0.77 -30.73
CA SER A 98 -4.35 1.74 -31.31
C SER A 98 -3.71 1.25 -32.60
N ALA A 99 -3.28 -0.01 -32.66
CA ALA A 99 -2.68 -0.58 -33.87
C ALA A 99 -3.69 -0.64 -35.04
N LYS A 100 -4.94 -1.02 -34.77
CA LYS A 100 -6.02 -1.08 -35.77
C LYS A 100 -6.29 0.26 -36.45
N THR A 101 -6.13 1.38 -35.75
CA THR A 101 -6.30 2.73 -36.34
C THR A 101 -5.26 3.06 -37.42
N ARG A 102 -4.15 2.33 -37.47
CA ARG A 102 -3.06 2.55 -38.43
C ARG A 102 -3.05 1.53 -39.57
N TYR A 103 -3.96 0.56 -39.54
CA TYR A 103 -4.10 -0.39 -40.63
C TYR A 103 -4.75 0.30 -41.82
N LYS A 104 -4.20 0.07 -43.01
CA LYS A 104 -4.82 0.49 -44.28
C LYS A 104 -5.42 -0.72 -44.95
N ASP A 105 -6.44 -0.47 -45.77
CA ASP A 105 -7.02 -1.50 -46.62
C ASP A 105 -5.96 -2.03 -47.60
N GLY A 106 -5.89 -3.35 -47.73
CA GLY A 106 -4.89 -4.04 -48.57
C GLY A 106 -3.54 -4.36 -47.92
N MET A 107 -3.30 -3.99 -46.65
CA MET A 107 -2.04 -4.35 -45.96
C MET A 107 -1.86 -5.86 -45.81
N ASN A 108 -0.62 -6.32 -46.07
CA ASN A 108 -0.22 -7.70 -45.80
C ASN A 108 -0.15 -7.95 -44.28
N GLN A 109 -0.33 -9.21 -43.87
CA GLN A 109 -0.27 -9.62 -42.46
C GLN A 109 1.05 -9.20 -41.80
N PHE A 110 2.18 -9.30 -42.52
CA PHE A 110 3.48 -8.86 -42.03
C PHE A 110 3.54 -7.36 -41.70
N GLU A 111 2.90 -6.51 -42.50
CA GLU A 111 2.86 -5.06 -42.26
C GLU A 111 2.00 -4.73 -41.04
N LYS A 112 0.88 -5.43 -40.86
CA LYS A 112 0.03 -5.33 -39.67
C LYS A 112 0.78 -5.75 -38.41
N ASP A 113 1.55 -6.84 -38.47
CA ASP A 113 2.35 -7.32 -37.35
C ASP A 113 3.51 -6.34 -37.02
N LYS A 114 4.10 -5.72 -38.05
CA LYS A 114 5.10 -4.65 -37.86
C LYS A 114 4.51 -3.46 -37.12
N ILE A 115 3.33 -2.99 -37.52
CA ILE A 115 2.61 -1.88 -36.85
C ILE A 115 2.25 -2.27 -35.41
N LEU A 116 1.75 -3.48 -35.18
CA LEU A 116 1.41 -3.97 -33.86
C LEU A 116 2.62 -4.01 -32.92
N ASN A 117 3.77 -4.49 -33.41
CA ASN A 117 5.02 -4.52 -32.63
C ASN A 117 5.59 -3.13 -32.34
N GLN A 118 5.43 -2.18 -33.27
CA GLN A 118 5.79 -0.78 -33.03
C GLN A 118 4.94 -0.17 -31.91
N GLU A 119 3.62 -0.39 -31.93
CA GLU A 119 2.71 0.08 -30.89
C GLU A 119 2.98 -0.59 -29.54
N ARG A 120 3.27 -1.90 -29.51
CA ARG A 120 3.71 -2.61 -28.30
C ARG A 120 4.97 -1.98 -27.70
N THR A 121 5.98 -1.73 -28.53
CA THR A 121 7.25 -1.13 -28.08
C THR A 121 7.03 0.28 -27.52
N LYS A 122 6.24 1.10 -28.22
CA LYS A 122 5.90 2.45 -27.78
C LYS A 122 5.16 2.43 -26.44
N TYR A 123 4.14 1.60 -26.31
CA TYR A 123 3.35 1.46 -25.08
C TYR A 123 4.20 0.98 -23.90
N ASN A 124 5.05 -0.03 -24.12
CA ASN A 124 5.95 -0.55 -23.07
C ASN A 124 6.95 0.51 -22.61
N ASN A 125 7.47 1.33 -23.52
CA ASN A 125 8.38 2.42 -23.17
C ASN A 125 7.66 3.50 -22.34
N GLU A 126 6.42 3.86 -22.70
CA GLU A 126 5.61 4.79 -21.90
C GLU A 126 5.29 4.23 -20.50
N LEU A 127 4.94 2.95 -20.42
CA LEU A 127 4.66 2.27 -19.15
C LEU A 127 5.92 2.23 -18.26
N ASN A 128 7.08 1.92 -18.84
CA ASN A 128 8.35 1.87 -18.14
C ASN A 128 8.74 3.24 -17.60
N LYS A 129 8.59 4.31 -18.38
CA LYS A 129 8.83 5.69 -17.90
C LYS A 129 7.94 6.02 -16.70
N LYS A 130 6.64 5.75 -16.79
CA LYS A 130 5.69 5.95 -15.68
C LYS A 130 6.07 5.13 -14.43
N ASN A 131 6.49 3.88 -14.61
CA ASN A 131 6.91 3.01 -13.52
C ASN A 131 8.20 3.52 -12.83
N LEU A 132 9.17 4.00 -13.60
CA LEU A 132 10.41 4.58 -13.07
C LEU A 132 10.15 5.86 -12.26
N GLU A 133 9.30 6.75 -12.77
CA GLU A 133 8.89 7.95 -12.04
C GLU A 133 8.15 7.60 -10.75
N LYS A 134 7.28 6.58 -10.79
CA LYS A 134 6.57 6.09 -9.60
C LYS A 134 7.54 5.54 -8.57
N GLN A 135 8.52 4.73 -8.97
CA GLN A 135 9.53 4.18 -8.06
C GLN A 135 10.39 5.26 -7.39
N LYS A 136 10.70 6.34 -8.11
CA LYS A 136 11.44 7.49 -7.57
C LYS A 136 10.68 8.18 -6.42
N ASN A 137 9.36 8.23 -6.51
CA ASN A 137 8.47 8.91 -5.56
C ASN A 137 7.74 7.97 -4.58
N GLU A 138 8.01 6.66 -4.60
CA GLU A 138 7.33 5.71 -3.72
C GLU A 138 7.55 6.05 -2.24
N SER A 139 6.46 6.11 -1.48
CA SER A 139 6.50 6.33 -0.03
C SER A 139 6.99 5.07 0.69
N THR A 140 7.72 5.22 1.80
CA THR A 140 8.14 4.08 2.62
C THR A 140 7.02 3.55 3.52
N ASN A 141 7.28 2.38 4.15
CA ASN A 141 6.40 1.75 5.15
C ASN A 141 6.71 2.17 6.59
N LEU A 142 7.61 3.15 6.80
CA LEU A 142 8.11 3.52 8.13
C LEU A 142 6.96 3.88 9.10
N ALA A 143 6.00 4.69 8.65
CA ALA A 143 4.86 5.09 9.47
C ALA A 143 4.02 3.88 9.95
N SER A 144 3.78 2.91 9.07
CA SER A 144 3.06 1.68 9.42
C SER A 144 3.84 0.83 10.42
N TYR A 145 5.16 0.71 10.25
CA TYR A 145 6.01 0.01 11.22
C TYR A 145 6.02 0.71 12.58
N LEU A 146 6.12 2.04 12.62
CA LEU A 146 6.04 2.81 13.87
C LEU A 146 4.71 2.61 14.58
N LEU A 147 3.58 2.64 13.87
CA LEU A 147 2.26 2.40 14.46
C LEU A 147 2.14 0.99 15.06
N ILE A 148 2.66 -0.03 14.37
CA ILE A 148 2.69 -1.39 14.88
C ILE A 148 3.55 -1.46 16.14
N THR A 149 4.75 -0.90 16.13
CA THR A 149 5.66 -0.91 17.29
C THR A 149 5.02 -0.22 18.49
N ILE A 150 4.42 0.97 18.30
CA ILE A 150 3.72 1.69 19.38
C ILE A 150 2.56 0.85 19.93
N SER A 151 1.74 0.26 19.05
CA SER A 151 0.59 -0.55 19.45
C SER A 151 1.02 -1.81 20.22
N VAL A 152 2.10 -2.47 19.79
CA VAL A 152 2.66 -3.64 20.47
C VAL A 152 3.24 -3.25 21.84
N LEU A 153 3.95 -2.12 21.94
CA LEU A 153 4.46 -1.62 23.22
C LEU A 153 3.33 -1.33 24.21
N ILE A 154 2.25 -0.69 23.76
CA ILE A 154 1.06 -0.43 24.60
C ILE A 154 0.46 -1.74 25.12
N LEU A 155 0.34 -2.75 24.26
CA LEU A 155 -0.16 -4.08 24.67
C LEU A 155 0.75 -4.76 25.68
N ILE A 156 2.07 -4.74 25.46
CA ILE A 156 3.05 -5.33 26.39
C ILE A 156 2.96 -4.65 27.75
N ILE A 157 2.98 -3.31 27.79
CA ILE A 157 2.87 -2.55 29.03
C ILE A 157 1.53 -2.84 29.72
N GLY A 158 0.43 -2.87 28.98
CA GLY A 158 -0.89 -3.20 29.52
C GLY A 158 -0.94 -4.59 30.17
N VAL A 159 -0.37 -5.60 29.52
CA VAL A 159 -0.28 -6.97 30.06
C VAL A 159 0.60 -7.03 31.30
N VAL A 160 1.76 -6.36 31.28
CA VAL A 160 2.67 -6.29 32.43
C VAL A 160 1.98 -5.61 33.61
N CYS A 161 1.37 -4.44 33.41
CA CYS A 161 0.63 -3.73 34.46
C CYS A 161 -0.50 -4.57 35.05
N LEU A 162 -1.24 -5.34 34.25
CA LEU A 162 -2.30 -6.23 34.77
C LEU A 162 -1.77 -7.45 35.52
N LYS A 163 -0.56 -7.91 35.21
CA LYS A 163 0.07 -9.05 35.90
C LYS A 163 0.65 -8.64 37.26
N PHE A 164 1.05 -7.38 37.41
CA PHE A 164 1.69 -6.84 38.61
C PHE A 164 0.80 -5.88 39.42
N ALA A 165 -0.47 -5.71 39.05
CA ALA A 165 -1.50 -4.97 39.78
C ALA A 165 -2.45 -5.93 40.49
#